data_AF-A0A535ZSL0-F1
#
_entry.id   AF-A0A535ZSL0-F1
#
_cell.length_a   1.000
_cell.length_b   1.000
_cell.length_c   1.000
_cell.angle_alpha   90.00
_cell.angle_beta   90.00
_cell.angle_gamma   90.00
#
_symmetry.space_group_name_H-M   'P 1'
#
loop_
_entity.id
_entity.type
_entity.pdbx_description
1 polymer ?
#
loop_
_entity_poly.entity_id
_entity_poly.type
_entity_poly.pdbx_seq_one_letter_code
_entity_poly.pdbx_strand_id
1 'polypeptide(L)'
;MTQVLVQLATHSAALLVYPGLLMAAIFGTAVEIVWVRISEHHWVLPEVRWHRPSALLATVAIASMLASVQTSAPFNLVPSEERNLIVATIALGLAAWVELALGIELFGEPGLLLLVQCCWLVAVLGPAVEPQSLRPQVLGAVLVPQLLPLKIAAGILYVLCLPALLRLWPVPTTGERRARRRPDAIRSLSWWPYCGLFATLFYPPAHDDIAGIARFFGLSLAIAALCVVAGALMGRSGAAPSRAVYQRAIAPFAALVLGIVVVTSLLVR
;
A
#
# COMPACT_ATOMS: atom_id res chain seq x y z
N MET A 1 10.72 33.67 10.98
CA MET A 1 9.90 33.66 9.75
C MET A 1 10.57 32.91 8.60
N THR A 2 11.84 33.16 8.29
CA THR A 2 12.58 32.44 7.24
C THR A 2 12.65 30.93 7.45
N GLN A 3 12.92 30.46 8.68
CA GLN A 3 12.90 29.03 9.00
C GLN A 3 11.53 28.37 8.79
N VAL A 4 10.45 29.05 9.17
CA VAL A 4 9.07 28.56 8.97
C VAL A 4 8.73 28.48 7.48
N LEU A 5 9.12 29.47 6.68
CA LEU A 5 8.91 29.45 5.22
C LEU A 5 9.72 28.35 4.54
N VAL A 6 10.96 28.12 4.98
CA VAL A 6 11.80 27.02 4.47
C VAL A 6 11.19 25.66 4.83
N GLN A 7 10.75 25.47 6.08
CA GLN A 7 10.06 24.24 6.50
C GLN A 7 8.75 24.03 5.73
N LEU A 8 7.96 25.08 5.53
CA LEU A 8 6.73 24.99 4.74
C LEU A 8 7.04 24.60 3.29
N ALA A 9 8.07 25.20 2.70
CA ALA A 9 8.48 24.89 1.33
C ALA A 9 8.97 23.44 1.18
N THR A 10 9.78 22.93 2.12
CA THR A 10 10.28 21.55 2.08
C THR A 10 9.16 20.53 2.22
N HIS A 11 8.23 20.76 3.14
CA HIS A 11 7.05 19.89 3.34
C HIS A 11 6.10 19.94 2.14
N SER A 12 5.87 21.14 1.58
CA SER A 12 5.04 21.31 0.39
C SER A 12 5.66 20.60 -0.81
N ALA A 13 6.98 20.71 -1.00
CA ALA A 13 7.71 20.01 -2.05
C ALA A 13 7.66 18.48 -1.85
N ALA A 14 7.79 17.99 -0.61
CA ALA A 14 7.66 16.57 -0.31
C ALA A 14 6.28 16.02 -0.67
N LEU A 15 5.24 16.76 -0.32
CA LEU A 15 3.84 16.41 -0.56
C LEU A 15 3.46 16.46 -2.04
N LEU A 16 3.92 17.46 -2.79
CA LEU A 16 3.51 17.67 -4.18
C LEU A 16 4.41 16.94 -5.19
N VAL A 17 5.71 16.87 -4.93
CA VAL A 17 6.70 16.38 -5.90
C VAL A 17 7.13 14.96 -5.53
N TYR A 18 8.01 14.82 -4.55
CA TYR A 18 8.58 13.53 -4.19
C TYR A 18 8.78 13.44 -2.67
N PRO A 19 8.33 12.35 -2.02
CA PRO A 19 7.72 11.14 -2.57
C PRO A 19 6.20 11.25 -2.80
N GLY A 20 5.58 12.43 -2.67
CA GLY A 20 4.13 12.62 -2.66
C GLY A 20 3.42 12.49 -4.01
N LEU A 21 2.61 13.48 -4.38
CA LEU A 21 1.60 13.36 -5.44
C LEU A 21 2.16 12.97 -6.80
N LEU A 22 3.21 13.67 -7.27
CA LEU A 22 3.77 13.45 -8.58
C LEU A 22 4.36 12.05 -8.71
N MET A 23 5.09 11.58 -7.69
CA MET A 23 5.63 10.22 -7.68
C MET A 23 4.51 9.17 -7.64
N ALA A 24 3.49 9.38 -6.81
CA ALA A 24 2.33 8.50 -6.74
C ALA A 24 1.59 8.40 -8.08
N ALA A 25 1.40 9.54 -8.77
CA ALA A 25 0.78 9.58 -10.08
C ALA A 25 1.64 8.89 -11.15
N ILE A 26 2.94 9.17 -11.24
CA ILE A 26 3.83 8.59 -12.26
C ILE A 26 3.96 7.07 -12.07
N PHE A 27 4.32 6.63 -10.86
CA PHE A 27 4.50 5.21 -10.56
C PHE A 27 3.16 4.47 -10.70
N GLY A 28 2.11 5.04 -10.13
CA GLY A 28 0.78 4.50 -10.17
C GLY A 28 0.22 4.31 -11.57
N THR A 29 0.29 5.34 -12.40
CA THR A 29 -0.19 5.27 -13.79
C THR A 29 0.61 4.26 -14.60
N ALA A 30 1.93 4.17 -14.42
CA ALA A 30 2.76 3.18 -15.09
C ALA A 30 2.33 1.73 -14.73
N VAL A 31 2.17 1.43 -13.43
CA VAL A 31 1.73 0.11 -12.97
C VAL A 31 0.30 -0.19 -13.43
N GLU A 32 -0.58 0.80 -13.38
CA GLU A 32 -1.98 0.67 -13.80
C GLU A 32 -2.10 0.36 -15.30
N ILE A 33 -1.28 0.98 -16.16
CA ILE A 33 -1.21 0.67 -17.59
C ILE A 33 -0.78 -0.79 -17.81
N VAL A 34 0.22 -1.25 -17.07
CA VAL A 34 0.70 -2.65 -17.13
C VAL A 34 -0.40 -3.62 -16.68
N TRP A 35 -1.10 -3.29 -15.60
CA TRP A 35 -2.23 -4.08 -15.09
C TRP A 35 -3.35 -4.23 -16.13
N VAL A 36 -3.80 -3.10 -16.70
CA VAL A 36 -4.84 -3.10 -17.75
C VAL A 36 -4.39 -3.96 -18.93
N ARG A 37 -3.14 -3.79 -19.39
CA ARG A 37 -2.57 -4.56 -20.49
C ARG A 37 -2.61 -6.07 -20.24
N ILE A 38 -2.21 -6.52 -19.05
CA ILE A 38 -2.19 -7.95 -18.70
C ILE A 38 -3.62 -8.50 -18.62
N SER A 39 -4.56 -7.70 -18.09
CA SER A 39 -5.94 -8.14 -17.89
C SER A 39 -6.78 -8.18 -19.17
N GLU A 40 -6.59 -7.24 -20.10
CA GLU A 40 -7.41 -7.10 -21.32
C GLU A 40 -6.72 -7.58 -22.61
N HIS A 41 -5.43 -7.95 -22.57
CA HIS A 41 -4.65 -8.43 -23.74
C HIS A 41 -4.61 -7.45 -24.95
N HIS A 42 -5.00 -6.19 -24.76
CA HIS A 42 -5.11 -5.18 -25.82
C HIS A 42 -4.47 -3.84 -25.43
N TRP A 43 -3.91 -3.15 -26.42
CA TRP A 43 -3.41 -1.78 -26.25
C TRP A 43 -4.58 -0.80 -26.29
N VAL A 44 -4.97 -0.32 -25.12
CA VAL A 44 -5.86 0.84 -25.00
C VAL A 44 -5.04 1.93 -24.32
N LEU A 45 -4.73 3.00 -25.05
CA LEU A 45 -4.18 4.20 -24.43
C LEU A 45 -5.17 4.69 -23.36
N PRO A 46 -4.70 5.15 -22.19
CA PRO A 46 -5.56 5.76 -21.19
C PRO A 46 -6.35 6.88 -21.84
N GLU A 47 -7.66 6.72 -22.03
CA GLU A 47 -8.52 7.89 -22.17
C GLU A 47 -8.54 8.56 -20.80
N VAL A 48 -7.59 9.46 -20.57
CA VAL A 48 -7.61 10.38 -19.45
C VAL A 48 -8.76 11.35 -19.69
N ARG A 49 -9.99 10.89 -19.43
CA ARG A 49 -11.10 11.81 -19.29
C ARG A 49 -10.85 12.55 -17.98
N TRP A 50 -10.24 13.73 -18.09
CA TRP A 50 -10.29 14.78 -17.07
C TRP A 50 -11.76 15.15 -16.81
N HIS A 51 -12.46 14.29 -16.07
CA HIS A 51 -13.65 14.72 -15.35
C HIS A 51 -13.18 15.66 -14.24
N ARG A 52 -14.03 16.62 -13.88
CA ARG A 52 -13.79 17.50 -12.74
C ARG A 52 -13.34 16.65 -11.54
N PRO A 53 -12.30 17.07 -10.79
CA PRO A 53 -11.81 16.31 -9.66
C PRO A 53 -12.98 16.06 -8.70
N SER A 54 -13.39 14.81 -8.59
CA SER A 54 -14.42 14.43 -7.62
C SER A 54 -13.83 14.62 -6.23
N ALA A 55 -14.67 14.95 -5.25
CA ALA A 55 -14.24 15.06 -3.85
C ALA A 55 -13.55 13.76 -3.37
N LEU A 56 -13.97 12.61 -3.92
CA LEU A 56 -13.34 11.31 -3.74
C LEU A 56 -11.88 11.27 -4.23
N LEU A 57 -11.62 11.70 -5.47
CA LEU A 57 -10.27 11.71 -6.01
C LEU A 57 -9.36 12.65 -5.22
N ALA A 58 -9.88 13.81 -4.80
CA ALA A 58 -9.13 14.77 -4.00
C ALA A 58 -8.76 14.21 -2.61
N THR A 59 -9.70 13.54 -1.93
CA THR A 59 -9.44 12.93 -0.62
C THR A 59 -8.45 11.77 -0.71
N VAL A 60 -8.58 10.91 -1.71
CA VAL A 60 -7.60 9.82 -1.97
C VAL A 60 -6.23 10.39 -2.33
N ALA A 61 -6.17 11.46 -3.13
CA ALA A 61 -4.91 12.13 -3.46
C ALA A 61 -4.23 12.69 -2.21
N ILE A 62 -4.96 13.41 -1.36
CA ILE A 62 -4.43 13.97 -0.10
C ILE A 62 -3.95 12.85 0.82
N ALA A 63 -4.74 11.80 0.99
CA ALA A 63 -4.38 10.64 1.81
C ALA A 63 -3.13 9.92 1.27
N SER A 64 -3.05 9.73 -0.05
CA SER A 64 -1.90 9.09 -0.71
C SER A 64 -0.64 9.95 -0.60
N MET A 65 -0.76 11.27 -0.74
CA MET A 65 0.33 12.23 -0.53
C MET A 65 0.87 12.14 0.90
N LEU A 66 -0.04 12.23 1.88
CA LEU A 66 0.31 12.11 3.30
C LEU A 66 1.02 10.79 3.56
N ALA A 67 0.44 9.67 3.15
CA ALA A 67 1.04 8.36 3.33
C ALA A 67 2.43 8.22 2.70
N SER A 68 2.59 8.74 1.48
CA SER A 68 3.86 8.65 0.75
C SER A 68 4.98 9.42 1.44
N VAL A 69 4.69 10.60 1.99
CA VAL A 69 5.67 11.41 2.73
C VAL A 69 6.10 10.77 4.05
N GLN A 70 5.27 9.90 4.64
CA GLN A 70 5.63 9.15 5.84
C GLN A 70 6.56 7.95 5.56
N THR A 71 6.81 7.62 4.28
CA THR A 71 7.69 6.50 3.91
C THR A 71 9.18 6.85 4.05
N SER A 72 10.02 5.82 4.14
CA SER A 72 11.48 5.94 4.04
C SER A 72 11.97 6.07 2.59
N ALA A 73 11.17 6.69 1.71
CA ALA A 73 11.57 6.93 0.33
C ALA A 73 12.93 7.68 0.25
N PRO A 74 13.89 7.21 -0.58
CA PRO A 74 15.18 7.86 -0.77
C PRO A 74 15.03 9.33 -1.18
N PHE A 75 15.79 10.25 -0.60
CA PHE A 75 15.68 11.71 -0.89
C PHE A 75 14.35 12.36 -0.52
N ASN A 76 13.54 11.72 0.33
CA ASN A 76 12.38 12.38 0.91
C ASN A 76 12.82 13.59 1.75
N LEU A 77 12.28 14.76 1.43
CA LEU A 77 12.64 16.05 2.01
C LEU A 77 12.18 16.21 3.47
N VAL A 78 11.22 15.41 3.93
CA VAL A 78 10.77 15.46 5.33
C VAL A 78 11.78 14.74 6.22
N PRO A 79 12.30 15.35 7.30
CA PRO A 79 13.21 14.71 8.24
C PRO A 79 12.71 13.36 8.75
N SER A 80 13.62 12.40 8.95
CA SER A 80 13.29 11.06 9.45
C SER A 80 12.54 11.07 10.79
N GLU A 81 12.85 12.03 11.66
CA GLU A 81 12.26 12.19 12.99
C GLU A 81 10.78 12.58 12.98
N GLU A 82 10.34 13.22 11.89
CA GLU A 82 8.97 13.71 11.71
C GLU A 82 8.07 12.67 11.01
N ARG A 83 8.65 11.56 10.54
CA ARG A 83 7.92 10.50 9.83
C ARG A 83 7.32 9.51 10.81
N ASN A 84 6.04 9.18 10.60
CA ASN A 84 5.28 8.29 11.46
C ASN A 84 4.47 7.27 10.64
N LEU A 85 4.73 5.99 10.87
CA LEU A 85 4.03 4.90 10.20
C LEU A 85 2.55 4.84 10.55
N ILE A 86 2.15 5.27 11.75
CA ILE A 86 0.72 5.35 12.11
C ILE A 86 0.00 6.31 11.17
N VAL A 87 0.59 7.48 10.91
CA VAL A 87 0.01 8.47 10.01
C VAL A 87 -0.12 7.90 8.60
N ALA A 88 0.90 7.18 8.12
CA ALA A 88 0.85 6.49 6.83
C ALA A 88 -0.30 5.47 6.76
N THR A 89 -0.41 4.67 7.82
CA THR A 89 -1.38 3.58 7.94
C THR A 89 -2.80 4.09 8.02
N ILE A 90 -3.04 5.13 8.82
CA ILE A 90 -4.34 5.81 8.94
C ILE A 90 -4.71 6.44 7.62
N ALA A 91 -3.78 7.14 6.96
CA ALA A 91 -4.05 7.80 5.68
C ALA A 91 -4.45 6.77 4.60
N LEU A 92 -3.71 5.65 4.47
CA LEU A 92 -4.06 4.56 3.55
C LEU A 92 -5.39 3.88 3.90
N GLY A 93 -5.65 3.67 5.19
CA GLY A 93 -6.94 3.15 5.64
C GLY A 93 -8.08 4.09 5.25
N LEU A 94 -7.96 5.38 5.55
CA LEU A 94 -8.95 6.40 5.16
C LEU A 94 -9.18 6.43 3.65
N ALA A 95 -8.14 6.34 2.83
CA ALA A 95 -8.28 6.24 1.38
C ALA A 95 -9.15 5.03 0.98
N ALA A 96 -8.83 3.85 1.51
CA ALA A 96 -9.59 2.63 1.23
C ALA A 96 -11.07 2.73 1.68
N TRP A 97 -11.32 3.34 2.83
CA TRP A 97 -12.67 3.54 3.38
C TRP A 97 -13.48 4.57 2.62
N VAL A 98 -12.87 5.69 2.23
CA VAL A 98 -13.52 6.76 1.45
C VAL A 98 -13.96 6.21 0.09
N GLU A 99 -13.11 5.40 -0.53
CA GLU A 99 -13.46 4.71 -1.76
C GLU A 99 -14.53 3.61 -1.57
N LEU A 100 -14.69 3.05 -0.37
CA LEU A 100 -15.70 2.03 -0.05
C LEU A 100 -17.07 2.68 0.22
N ALA A 101 -17.08 3.75 1.02
CA ALA A 101 -18.27 4.48 1.43
C ALA A 101 -19.03 5.09 0.24
N LEU A 102 -18.30 5.47 -0.81
CA LEU A 102 -18.87 6.00 -2.05
C LEU A 102 -19.16 4.92 -3.11
N GLY A 103 -18.75 3.68 -2.86
CA GLY A 103 -18.90 2.54 -3.76
C GLY A 103 -19.78 1.42 -3.22
N ILE A 104 -20.61 1.67 -2.20
CA ILE A 104 -21.41 0.63 -1.51
C ILE A 104 -22.29 -0.15 -2.49
N GLU A 105 -22.76 0.48 -3.58
CA GLU A 105 -23.52 -0.19 -4.65
C GLU A 105 -22.65 -1.04 -5.59
N LEU A 106 -21.36 -0.73 -5.72
CA LEU A 106 -20.38 -1.48 -6.53
C LEU A 106 -19.73 -2.65 -5.77
N PHE A 107 -19.77 -2.64 -4.43
CA PHE A 107 -19.11 -3.66 -3.61
C PHE A 107 -20.13 -4.60 -2.97
N GLY A 108 -20.27 -5.79 -3.55
CA GLY A 108 -21.18 -6.82 -3.02
C GLY A 108 -20.86 -7.32 -1.61
N GLU A 109 -19.66 -7.07 -1.06
CA GLU A 109 -19.24 -7.60 0.26
C GLU A 109 -18.25 -6.66 1.00
N PRO A 110 -18.72 -5.59 1.69
CA PRO A 110 -17.85 -4.67 2.43
C PRO A 110 -17.11 -5.35 3.61
N GLY A 111 -17.67 -6.42 4.17
CA GLY A 111 -17.08 -7.15 5.29
C GLY A 111 -15.73 -7.81 4.98
N LEU A 112 -15.50 -8.24 3.74
CA LEU A 112 -14.22 -8.84 3.36
C LEU A 112 -13.10 -7.79 3.29
N LEU A 113 -13.40 -6.60 2.78
CA LEU A 113 -12.42 -5.51 2.73
C LEU A 113 -12.06 -5.04 4.14
N LEU A 114 -13.03 -4.99 5.06
CA LEU A 114 -12.76 -4.73 6.48
C LEU A 114 -11.82 -5.78 7.08
N LEU A 115 -12.10 -7.06 6.85
CA LEU A 115 -11.26 -8.16 7.32
C LEU A 115 -9.83 -8.04 6.78
N VAL A 116 -9.68 -7.80 5.48
CA VAL A 116 -8.37 -7.61 4.83
C VAL A 116 -7.65 -6.40 5.40
N GLN A 117 -8.36 -5.28 5.62
CA GLN A 117 -7.79 -4.09 6.24
C GLN A 117 -7.28 -4.39 7.65
N CYS A 118 -8.04 -5.12 8.47
CA CYS A 118 -7.59 -5.56 9.79
C CYS A 118 -6.37 -6.48 9.71
N CYS A 119 -6.35 -7.44 8.77
CA CYS A 119 -5.21 -8.33 8.56
C CYS A 119 -3.96 -7.54 8.13
N TRP A 120 -4.13 -6.55 7.26
CA TRP A 120 -3.07 -5.66 6.83
C TRP A 120 -2.54 -4.78 7.97
N LEU A 121 -3.42 -4.25 8.82
CA LEU A 121 -3.02 -3.51 10.02
C LEU A 121 -2.17 -4.37 10.96
N VAL A 122 -2.52 -5.65 11.14
CA VAL A 122 -1.68 -6.61 11.91
C VAL A 122 -0.31 -6.77 11.25
N ALA A 123 -0.24 -6.87 9.93
CA ALA A 123 1.03 -6.98 9.21
C ALA A 123 1.90 -5.71 9.34
N VAL A 124 1.29 -4.53 9.38
CA VAL A 124 2.00 -3.24 9.50
C VAL A 124 2.46 -3.00 10.94
N LEU A 125 1.59 -3.23 11.92
CA LEU A 125 1.84 -2.90 13.32
C LEU A 125 2.58 -4.01 14.07
N GLY A 126 2.43 -5.27 13.66
CA GLY A 126 3.06 -6.42 14.30
C GLY A 126 4.57 -6.27 14.49
N PRO A 127 5.33 -5.93 13.42
CA PRO A 127 6.77 -5.68 13.53
C PRO A 127 7.14 -4.48 14.42
N ALA A 128 6.21 -3.56 14.69
CA ALA A 128 6.45 -2.34 15.47
C ALA A 128 6.28 -2.55 16.98
N VAL A 129 5.73 -3.69 17.41
CA VAL A 129 5.46 -3.98 18.83
C VAL A 129 6.75 -4.13 19.63
N GLU A 130 7.76 -4.81 19.06
CA GLU A 130 9.02 -5.06 19.76
C GLU A 130 9.94 -3.83 19.87
N PRO A 131 10.21 -3.06 18.81
CA PRO A 131 11.07 -1.88 18.92
C PRO A 131 10.41 -0.73 19.70
N GLN A 132 9.13 -0.88 20.10
CA GLN A 132 8.30 0.14 20.74
C GLN A 132 8.34 1.50 20.02
N SER A 133 8.68 1.47 18.73
CA SER A 133 8.97 2.64 17.94
C SER A 133 8.27 2.49 16.60
N LEU A 134 7.52 3.52 16.27
CA LEU A 134 6.73 3.62 15.04
C LEU A 134 7.48 4.41 13.97
N ARG A 135 8.78 4.65 14.22
CA ARG A 135 9.67 5.32 13.29
C ARG A 135 10.12 4.33 12.22
N PRO A 136 9.98 4.68 10.93
CA PRO A 136 10.40 3.84 9.82
C PRO A 136 11.84 3.29 9.90
N GLN A 137 12.76 4.08 10.46
CA GLN A 137 14.19 3.76 10.48
C GLN A 137 14.53 2.72 11.54
N VAL A 138 13.88 2.79 12.70
CA VAL A 138 14.11 1.87 13.82
C VAL A 138 13.60 0.47 13.46
N LEU A 139 12.43 0.40 12.84
CA LEU A 139 11.79 -0.85 12.43
C LEU A 139 12.63 -1.69 11.46
N GLY A 140 13.34 -1.07 10.53
CA GLY A 140 14.21 -1.81 9.63
C GLY A 140 15.64 -2.02 10.12
N ALA A 141 16.16 -1.14 10.98
CA ALA A 141 17.50 -1.28 11.55
C ALA A 141 17.59 -2.40 12.59
N VAL A 142 16.48 -2.75 13.25
CA VAL A 142 16.41 -3.86 14.21
C VAL A 142 16.43 -5.19 13.45
N LEU A 143 17.62 -5.63 13.06
CA LEU A 143 17.93 -7.00 12.63
C LEU A 143 18.20 -7.85 13.88
N VAL A 144 17.19 -8.00 14.76
CA VAL A 144 17.26 -9.03 15.80
C VAL A 144 16.89 -10.35 15.14
N PRO A 145 17.79 -11.36 15.07
CA PRO A 145 17.54 -12.61 14.38
C PRO A 145 16.27 -13.34 14.85
N GLN A 146 15.89 -13.15 16.12
CA GLN A 146 14.69 -13.73 16.73
C GLN A 146 13.38 -13.13 16.19
N LEU A 147 13.40 -11.92 15.63
CA LEU A 147 12.22 -11.24 15.06
C LEU A 147 12.11 -11.44 13.54
N LEU A 148 13.10 -12.08 12.93
CA LEU A 148 13.14 -12.36 11.51
C LEU A 148 11.94 -13.23 11.05
N PRO A 149 11.53 -14.30 11.76
CA PRO A 149 10.35 -15.07 11.41
C PRO A 149 9.07 -14.23 11.44
N LEU A 150 8.92 -13.34 12.44
CA LEU A 150 7.79 -12.43 12.54
C LEU A 150 7.77 -11.44 11.37
N LYS A 151 8.91 -10.84 11.03
CA LYS A 151 9.05 -9.94 9.88
C LYS A 151 8.70 -10.64 8.57
N ILE A 152 9.15 -11.89 8.37
CA ILE A 152 8.79 -12.67 7.18
C ILE A 152 7.29 -12.93 7.15
N ALA A 153 6.70 -13.43 8.24
CA ALA A 153 5.28 -13.77 8.29
C ALA A 153 4.39 -12.53 8.08
N ALA A 154 4.73 -11.40 8.71
CA ALA A 154 4.08 -10.12 8.51
C ALA A 154 4.27 -9.59 7.07
N GLY A 155 5.45 -9.75 6.48
CA GLY A 155 5.71 -9.38 5.09
C GLY A 155 4.86 -10.18 4.12
N ILE A 156 4.78 -11.51 4.30
CA ILE A 156 3.91 -12.37 3.50
C ILE A 156 2.45 -11.92 3.65
N LEU A 157 1.99 -11.70 4.89
CA LEU A 157 0.62 -11.26 5.15
C LEU A 157 0.30 -9.92 4.48
N TYR A 158 1.21 -8.94 4.57
CA TYR A 158 1.08 -7.64 3.92
C TYR A 158 0.84 -7.81 2.42
N VAL A 159 1.67 -8.62 1.77
CA VAL A 159 1.61 -8.82 0.31
C VAL A 159 0.37 -9.60 -0.11
N LEU A 160 -0.09 -10.55 0.71
CA LEU A 160 -1.36 -11.25 0.48
C LEU A 160 -2.57 -10.32 0.58
N CYS A 161 -2.52 -9.28 1.41
CA CYS A 161 -3.60 -8.30 1.54
C CYS A 161 -3.63 -7.27 0.39
N LEU A 162 -2.49 -6.95 -0.21
CA LEU A 162 -2.37 -5.88 -1.21
C LEU A 162 -3.31 -6.01 -2.42
N PRO A 163 -3.49 -7.18 -3.07
CA PRO A 163 -4.38 -7.28 -4.23
C PRO A 163 -5.84 -6.95 -3.90
N ALA A 164 -6.30 -7.27 -2.69
CA ALA A 164 -7.63 -6.90 -2.23
C ALA A 164 -7.73 -5.40 -1.90
N LEU A 165 -6.72 -4.83 -1.24
CA LEU A 165 -6.65 -3.39 -0.93
C LEU A 165 -6.59 -2.51 -2.19
N LEU A 166 -5.83 -2.95 -3.19
CA LEU A 166 -5.72 -2.33 -4.51
C LEU A 166 -6.86 -2.75 -5.45
N ARG A 167 -7.85 -3.51 -4.99
CA ARG A 167 -9.05 -3.86 -5.76
C ARG A 167 -8.73 -4.54 -7.10
N LEU A 168 -7.71 -5.39 -7.11
CA LEU A 168 -7.30 -6.16 -8.30
C LEU A 168 -8.14 -7.44 -8.47
N TRP A 169 -8.89 -7.82 -7.44
CA TRP A 169 -9.82 -8.95 -7.45
C TRP A 169 -10.97 -8.78 -8.47
N PRO A 170 -11.50 -9.89 -9.02
CA PRO A 170 -12.59 -9.85 -9.98
C PRO A 170 -13.92 -9.53 -9.27
N VAL A 171 -14.23 -8.24 -9.08
CA VAL A 171 -15.59 -7.80 -8.75
C VAL A 171 -16.34 -7.66 -10.06
N PRO A 172 -17.40 -8.45 -10.32
CA PRO A 172 -18.27 -8.17 -11.45
C PRO A 172 -18.98 -6.84 -11.18
N THR A 173 -18.70 -5.81 -11.98
CA THR A 173 -19.54 -4.62 -12.01
C THR A 173 -20.93 -5.04 -12.47
N THR A 174 -21.92 -4.87 -11.61
CA THR A 174 -23.32 -5.17 -11.95
C THR A 174 -23.75 -4.32 -13.14
N GLY A 175 -23.97 -4.95 -14.29
CA GLY A 175 -24.55 -4.33 -15.49
C GLY A 175 -23.65 -4.29 -16.73
N GLU A 176 -22.33 -4.44 -16.59
CA GLU A 176 -21.42 -4.34 -17.74
C GLU A 176 -20.93 -5.70 -18.19
N ARG A 177 -21.71 -6.38 -19.03
CA ARG A 177 -21.32 -7.66 -19.65
C ARG A 177 -20.07 -7.59 -20.55
N ARG A 178 -19.43 -6.43 -20.74
CA ARG A 178 -18.26 -6.22 -21.63
C ARG A 178 -17.60 -4.84 -21.51
N ALA A 179 -17.58 -4.19 -20.34
CA ALA A 179 -16.82 -2.95 -20.22
C ALA A 179 -15.32 -3.26 -20.08
N ARG A 180 -14.54 -2.89 -21.11
CA ARG A 180 -13.08 -2.93 -21.08
C ARG A 180 -12.58 -2.29 -19.78
N ARG A 181 -11.72 -2.99 -19.02
CA ARG A 181 -11.05 -2.40 -17.84
C ARG A 181 -10.29 -1.16 -18.25
N ARG A 182 -10.70 -0.02 -17.69
CA ARG A 182 -10.03 1.27 -17.87
C ARG A 182 -9.05 1.52 -16.72
N PRO A 183 -7.99 2.31 -16.96
CA PRO A 183 -7.10 2.73 -15.88
C PRO A 183 -7.89 3.53 -14.85
N ASP A 184 -7.76 3.13 -13.58
CA ASP A 184 -8.43 3.78 -12.47
C ASP A 184 -7.49 4.79 -11.80
N ALA A 185 -7.84 6.08 -11.87
CA ALA A 185 -7.06 7.17 -11.30
C ALA A 185 -6.90 7.03 -9.78
N ILE A 186 -7.92 6.53 -9.09
CA ILE A 186 -7.89 6.34 -7.64
C ILE A 186 -6.89 5.24 -7.29
N ARG A 187 -7.01 4.08 -7.95
CA ARG A 187 -6.06 2.96 -7.78
C ARG A 187 -4.64 3.38 -8.14
N SER A 188 -4.46 4.20 -9.17
CA SER A 188 -3.16 4.72 -9.57
C SER A 188 -2.45 5.42 -8.40
N LEU A 189 -3.15 6.31 -7.69
CA LEU A 189 -2.57 7.07 -6.57
C LEU A 189 -2.18 6.19 -5.38
N SER A 190 -2.84 5.05 -5.20
CA SER A 190 -2.64 4.13 -4.08
C SER A 190 -1.44 3.19 -4.26
N TRP A 191 -0.98 2.92 -5.49
CA TRP A 191 0.11 1.97 -5.73
C TRP A 191 1.41 2.34 -5.02
N TRP A 192 1.86 3.59 -5.20
CA TRP A 192 3.11 4.06 -4.61
C TRP A 192 3.11 4.03 -3.08
N PRO A 193 2.12 4.61 -2.36
CA PRO A 193 2.15 4.60 -0.90
C PRO A 193 2.06 3.16 -0.34
N TYR A 194 1.30 2.24 -0.96
CA TYR A 194 1.27 0.85 -0.52
C TYR A 194 2.61 0.11 -0.76
N CYS A 195 3.23 0.28 -1.92
CA CYS A 195 4.50 -0.39 -2.24
C CYS A 195 5.68 0.23 -1.47
N GLY A 196 5.71 1.57 -1.38
CA GLY A 196 6.70 2.31 -0.63
C GLY A 196 6.61 2.05 0.87
N LEU A 197 5.41 1.88 1.43
CA LEU A 197 5.24 1.49 2.83
C LEU A 197 5.79 0.08 3.10
N PHE A 198 5.60 -0.88 2.18
CA PHE A 198 6.21 -2.20 2.32
C PHE A 198 7.75 -2.11 2.36
N ALA A 199 8.34 -1.44 1.37
CA ALA A 199 9.79 -1.26 1.32
C ALA A 199 10.31 -0.54 2.58
N THR A 200 9.53 0.43 3.09
CA THR A 200 9.82 1.15 4.33
C THR A 200 9.82 0.25 5.56
N LEU A 201 8.83 -0.61 5.72
CA LEU A 201 8.65 -1.44 6.92
C LEU A 201 9.71 -2.55 7.02
N PHE A 202 10.04 -3.19 5.90
CA PHE A 202 10.88 -4.37 5.89
C PHE A 202 12.34 -4.08 5.53
N TYR A 203 12.60 -3.03 4.73
CA TYR A 203 13.93 -2.70 4.19
C TYR A 203 14.14 -1.19 3.97
N PRO A 204 14.09 -0.34 5.01
CA PRO A 204 14.32 1.09 4.86
C PRO A 204 15.77 1.35 4.40
N PRO A 205 15.96 2.24 3.41
CA PRO A 205 17.29 2.60 2.95
C PRO A 205 18.06 3.37 4.03
N ALA A 206 19.32 3.01 4.24
CA ALA A 206 20.26 3.89 4.95
C ALA A 206 20.59 5.11 4.08
N HIS A 207 20.81 6.27 4.69
CA HIS A 207 20.99 7.55 3.96
C HIS A 207 22.19 7.54 3.00
N ASP A 208 23.22 6.72 3.27
CA ASP A 208 24.46 6.68 2.48
C ASP A 208 24.65 5.37 1.68
N ASP A 209 23.65 4.48 1.67
CA ASP A 209 23.75 3.20 0.96
C ASP A 209 23.06 3.25 -0.40
N ILE A 210 23.85 3.41 -1.47
CA ILE A 210 23.37 3.35 -2.87
C ILE A 210 22.66 2.01 -3.13
N ALA A 211 23.14 0.90 -2.54
CA ALA A 211 22.48 -0.38 -2.65
C ALA A 211 21.13 -0.37 -1.91
N GLY A 212 21.01 0.34 -0.79
CA GLY A 212 19.76 0.58 -0.07
C GLY A 212 18.73 1.32 -0.92
N ILE A 213 19.15 2.35 -1.64
CA ILE A 213 18.29 3.09 -2.59
C ILE A 213 17.79 2.14 -3.69
N ALA A 214 18.68 1.39 -4.32
CA ALA A 214 18.33 0.43 -5.36
C ALA A 214 17.38 -0.66 -4.84
N ARG A 215 17.61 -1.17 -3.63
CA ARG A 215 16.72 -2.13 -2.96
C ARG A 215 15.33 -1.55 -2.70
N PHE A 216 15.22 -0.30 -2.24
CA PHE A 216 13.92 0.32 -1.98
C PHE A 216 13.05 0.38 -3.24
N PHE A 217 13.60 0.90 -4.34
CA PHE A 217 12.89 0.96 -5.62
C PHE A 217 12.65 -0.43 -6.21
N GLY A 218 13.65 -1.31 -6.13
CA GLY A 218 13.55 -2.69 -6.60
C GLY A 218 12.46 -3.48 -5.88
N LEU A 219 12.37 -3.37 -4.56
CA LEU A 219 11.31 -3.98 -3.76
C LEU A 219 9.94 -3.36 -4.07
N SER A 220 9.84 -2.03 -4.14
CA SER A 220 8.57 -1.38 -4.50
C SER A 220 8.05 -1.86 -5.86
N LEU A 221 8.94 -2.01 -6.85
CA LEU A 221 8.59 -2.55 -8.16
C LEU A 221 8.27 -4.05 -8.11
N ALA A 222 9.03 -4.85 -7.36
CA ALA A 222 8.81 -6.28 -7.22
C ALA A 222 7.45 -6.57 -6.56
N ILE A 223 7.07 -5.79 -5.56
CA ILE A 223 5.77 -5.91 -4.89
C ILE A 223 4.64 -5.48 -5.83
N ALA A 224 4.81 -4.39 -6.58
CA ALA A 224 3.85 -4.00 -7.60
C ALA A 224 3.64 -5.13 -8.64
N ALA A 225 4.73 -5.70 -9.15
CA ALA A 225 4.69 -6.83 -10.07
C ALA A 225 4.01 -8.06 -9.46
N LEU A 226 4.32 -8.41 -8.21
CA LEU A 226 3.71 -9.56 -7.54
C LEU A 226 2.20 -9.36 -7.32
N CYS A 227 1.78 -8.14 -6.97
CA CYS A 227 0.36 -7.78 -6.88
C CYS A 227 -0.35 -7.89 -8.23
N VAL A 228 0.28 -7.42 -9.31
CA VAL A 228 -0.23 -7.55 -10.68
C VAL A 228 -0.39 -9.03 -11.07
N VAL A 229 0.61 -9.87 -10.79
CA VAL A 229 0.56 -11.32 -11.08
C VAL A 229 -0.53 -11.99 -10.25
N ALA A 230 -0.58 -11.74 -8.94
CA ALA A 230 -1.59 -12.28 -8.04
C ALA A 230 -3.01 -11.88 -8.48
N GLY A 231 -3.21 -10.60 -8.78
CA GLY A 231 -4.47 -10.09 -9.34
C GLY A 231 -4.87 -10.80 -10.63
N ALA A 232 -3.92 -11.04 -11.54
CA ALA A 232 -4.18 -11.69 -12.82
C ALA A 232 -4.58 -13.17 -12.63
N LEU A 233 -3.89 -13.88 -11.73
CA LEU A 233 -4.22 -15.27 -11.37
C LEU A 233 -5.60 -15.36 -10.71
N MET A 234 -5.92 -14.44 -9.81
CA MET A 234 -7.24 -14.35 -9.19
C MET A 234 -8.34 -14.03 -10.21
N GLY A 235 -8.06 -13.12 -11.15
CA GLY A 235 -8.95 -12.80 -12.27
C GLY A 235 -9.27 -14.02 -13.14
N ARG A 236 -8.27 -14.88 -13.40
CA ARG A 236 -8.45 -16.14 -14.12
C ARG A 236 -9.24 -17.18 -13.33
N SER A 237 -9.04 -17.22 -12.00
CA SER A 237 -9.68 -18.21 -11.12
C SER A 237 -11.15 -17.89 -10.82
N GLY A 238 -11.55 -16.63 -10.94
CA GLY A 238 -12.91 -16.17 -10.66
C GLY A 238 -13.12 -15.69 -9.21
N ALA A 239 -14.24 -15.00 -8.99
CA ALA A 239 -14.51 -14.31 -7.72
C ALA A 239 -14.70 -15.26 -6.53
N ALA A 240 -15.50 -16.32 -6.68
CA ALA A 240 -15.82 -17.26 -5.60
C ALA A 240 -14.59 -17.95 -4.97
N PRO A 241 -13.65 -18.56 -5.73
CA PRO A 241 -12.47 -19.18 -5.14
C PRO A 241 -11.54 -18.17 -4.50
N SER A 242 -11.38 -16.97 -5.10
CA SER A 242 -10.54 -15.93 -4.50
C SER A 242 -11.07 -15.46 -3.15
N ARG A 243 -12.40 -15.31 -2.98
CA ARG A 243 -13.03 -15.00 -1.70
C ARG A 243 -12.81 -16.09 -0.66
N ALA A 244 -12.97 -17.36 -1.06
CA ALA A 244 -12.74 -18.49 -0.17
C ALA A 244 -11.30 -18.51 0.36
N VAL A 245 -10.31 -18.13 -0.45
CA VAL A 245 -8.91 -18.01 -0.02
C VAL A 245 -8.73 -16.91 1.04
N TYR A 246 -9.32 -15.72 0.88
CA TYR A 246 -9.21 -14.67 1.91
C TYR A 246 -9.85 -15.08 3.23
N GLN A 247 -11.04 -15.66 3.19
CA GLN A 247 -11.75 -16.06 4.41
C GLN A 247 -11.11 -17.28 5.09
N ARG A 248 -10.66 -18.28 4.31
CA ARG A 248 -10.18 -19.57 4.86
C ARG A 248 -8.68 -19.66 5.06
N ALA A 249 -7.88 -18.85 4.37
CA ALA A 249 -6.42 -18.91 4.47
C ALA A 249 -5.82 -17.63 5.07
N ILE A 250 -6.26 -16.45 4.62
CA ILE A 250 -5.65 -15.18 5.07
C ILE A 250 -6.07 -14.83 6.49
N ALA A 251 -7.35 -15.01 6.87
CA ALA A 251 -7.81 -14.80 8.23
C ALA A 251 -7.08 -15.67 9.29
N PRO A 252 -6.95 -17.01 9.14
CA PRO A 252 -6.20 -17.80 10.11
C PRO A 252 -4.70 -17.51 10.07
N PHE A 253 -4.14 -17.17 8.90
CA PHE A 253 -2.74 -16.76 8.82
C PHE A 253 -2.50 -15.44 9.58
N ALA A 254 -3.42 -14.47 9.48
CA ALA A 254 -3.36 -13.24 10.26
C ALA A 254 -3.47 -13.50 11.77
N ALA A 255 -4.35 -14.44 12.18
CA ALA A 255 -4.45 -14.87 13.58
C ALA A 255 -3.15 -15.53 14.07
N LEU A 256 -2.49 -16.34 13.22
CA LEU A 256 -1.19 -16.92 13.52
C LEU A 256 -0.10 -15.86 13.67
N VAL A 257 -0.04 -14.88 12.75
CA VAL A 257 0.89 -13.75 12.86
C VAL A 257 0.64 -12.97 14.15
N LEU A 258 -0.62 -12.69 14.48
CA LEU A 258 -0.99 -12.04 15.74
C LEU A 258 -0.55 -12.86 16.96
N GLY A 259 -0.73 -14.18 16.93
CA GLY A 259 -0.24 -15.09 17.96
C GLY A 259 1.28 -15.02 18.13
N ILE A 260 2.03 -15.00 17.02
CA ILE A 260 3.49 -14.81 17.05
C ILE A 260 3.83 -13.46 17.70
N VAL A 261 3.17 -12.37 17.31
CA VAL A 261 3.38 -11.03 17.90
C VAL A 261 3.19 -11.07 19.42
N VAL A 262 2.09 -11.66 19.89
CA VAL A 262 1.78 -11.76 21.33
C VAL A 262 2.85 -12.59 22.05
N VAL A 263 3.21 -13.75 21.52
CA VAL A 263 4.26 -14.61 22.12
C VAL A 263 5.61 -13.90 22.16
N THR A 264 6.01 -13.24 21.07
CA THR A 264 7.27 -12.47 21.05
C THR A 264 7.24 -11.31 22.04
N SER A 265 6.11 -10.63 22.21
CA SER A 265 5.95 -9.54 23.18
C SER A 265 6.05 -10.04 24.62
N LEU A 266 5.56 -11.24 24.90
CA LEU A 266 5.66 -11.87 26.23
C LEU A 266 7.07 -12.39 26.52
N LEU A 267 7.80 -12.89 25.52
CA LEU A 267 9.14 -13.45 25.68
C LEU A 267 10.25 -12.40 25.81
N VAL A 268 10.03 -11.19 25.29
CA VAL A 268 10.99 -10.08 25.33
C VAL A 268 10.81 -9.19 26.57
N ARG A 269 9.70 -9.35 27.32
CA ARG A 269 9.49 -8.74 28.64
C ARG A 269 10.20 -9.52 29.73
#